data_AF-A0A1X1BLV5-F1
#
_entry.id   AF-A0A1X1BLV5-F1
#
_cell.length_a   1.000
_cell.length_b   1.000
_cell.length_c   1.000
_cell.angle_alpha   90.00
_cell.angle_beta   90.00
_cell.angle_gamma   90.00
#
_symmetry.space_group_name_H-M   'P 1'
#
loop_
_entity.id
_entity.type
_entity.pdbx_description
1 polymer ?
#
loop_
_entity_poly.entity_id
_entity_poly.type
_entity_poly.pdbx_seq_one_letter_code
_entity_poly.pdbx_strand_id
1 'polypeptide(L)'
;MGASASKRFDTNKEELVKNIDLACCRVKLLRKRLENELATTYQAINSNGDDAHIKAEQSIYQENTLHVLEHLTKDLNLLKARKHLIGREIDAQIKPCIATVFHCAERLDVPELRVIVTVLRQMYGKDLKPLPDSELINKLNPRPPTTPEIKRQIDKVNQLVRSSVSTRPAIEKITTSTNKRTELDDLLERIRRLRS
;
A
#
# COMPACT_ATOMS: atom_id res chain seq x y z
N MET A 1 -3.41 -38.28 24.74
CA MET A 1 -3.30 -36.80 24.87
C MET A 1 -3.31 -36.05 23.52
N GLY A 2 -4.02 -36.52 22.47
CA GLY A 2 -3.90 -35.96 21.10
C GLY A 2 -4.91 -34.87 20.68
N ALA A 3 -6.04 -34.73 21.38
CA ALA A 3 -7.13 -33.85 20.94
C ALA A 3 -6.86 -32.34 21.16
N SER A 4 -6.02 -31.99 22.15
CA SER A 4 -5.77 -30.59 22.51
C SER A 4 -4.81 -29.88 21.54
N ALA A 5 -3.81 -30.61 21.02
CA ALA A 5 -2.84 -30.07 20.07
C ALA A 5 -3.46 -29.81 18.68
N SER A 6 -4.38 -30.68 18.23
CA SER A 6 -5.06 -30.50 16.94
C SER A 6 -5.98 -29.28 16.96
N LYS A 7 -6.80 -29.12 18.01
CA LYS A 7 -7.68 -27.96 18.16
C LYS A 7 -6.92 -26.64 18.17
N ARG A 8 -5.77 -26.59 18.87
CA ARG A 8 -4.92 -25.39 18.93
C ARG A 8 -4.37 -24.99 17.56
N PHE A 9 -3.97 -25.96 16.74
CA PHE A 9 -3.48 -25.68 15.39
C PHE A 9 -4.59 -25.10 14.51
N ASP A 10 -5.80 -25.66 14.56
CA ASP A 10 -6.94 -25.20 13.77
C ASP A 10 -7.36 -23.78 14.16
N THR A 11 -7.39 -23.46 15.46
CA THR A 11 -7.64 -22.09 15.95
C THR A 11 -6.59 -21.11 15.45
N ASN A 12 -5.30 -21.47 15.52
CA ASN A 12 -4.22 -20.62 15.02
C ASN A 12 -4.30 -20.42 13.51
N LYS A 13 -4.71 -21.43 12.75
CA LYS A 13 -4.91 -21.34 11.29
C LYS A 13 -6.04 -20.37 10.95
N GLU A 14 -7.17 -20.44 11.65
CA GLU A 14 -8.29 -19.51 11.45
C GLU A 14 -7.88 -18.07 11.79
N GLU A 15 -7.18 -17.89 12.91
CA GLU A 15 -6.63 -16.59 13.33
C GLU A 15 -5.65 -16.04 12.28
N LEU A 16 -4.76 -16.88 11.75
CA LEU A 16 -3.82 -16.51 10.69
C LEU A 16 -4.54 -15.99 9.45
N VAL A 17 -5.54 -16.74 8.95
CA VAL A 17 -6.31 -16.35 7.76
C VAL A 17 -7.03 -15.02 7.99
N LYS A 18 -7.66 -14.85 9.14
CA LYS A 18 -8.32 -13.58 9.52
C LYS A 18 -7.35 -12.41 9.52
N ASN A 19 -6.16 -12.58 10.10
CA ASN A 19 -5.16 -11.52 10.14
C ASN A 19 -4.55 -11.23 8.76
N ILE A 20 -4.42 -12.23 7.88
CA ILE A 20 -4.02 -12.02 6.47
C ILE A 20 -5.03 -11.13 5.74
N ASP A 21 -6.32 -11.35 5.97
CA ASP A 21 -7.38 -10.51 5.38
C ASP A 21 -7.31 -9.07 5.86
N LEU A 22 -7.11 -8.86 7.17
CA LEU A 22 -6.95 -7.53 7.74
C LEU A 22 -5.67 -6.84 7.24
N ALA A 23 -4.56 -7.58 7.16
CA ALA A 23 -3.30 -7.07 6.62
C ALA A 23 -3.44 -6.66 5.15
N CYS A 24 -4.14 -7.44 4.32
CA CYS A 24 -4.45 -7.06 2.94
C CYS A 24 -5.15 -5.70 2.86
N CYS A 25 -6.16 -5.48 3.70
CA CYS A 25 -6.88 -4.21 3.75
C CYS A 25 -5.99 -3.06 4.23
N ARG A 26 -5.21 -3.29 5.30
CA ARG A 26 -4.31 -2.27 5.86
C ARG A 26 -3.23 -1.85 4.87
N VAL A 27 -2.58 -2.81 4.21
CA VAL A 27 -1.53 -2.55 3.20
C VAL A 27 -2.10 -1.75 2.03
N LYS A 28 -3.32 -2.06 1.56
CA LYS A 28 -3.99 -1.26 0.51
C LYS A 28 -4.26 0.19 0.94
N LEU A 29 -4.69 0.40 2.19
CA LEU A 29 -4.91 1.75 2.73
C LEU A 29 -3.58 2.52 2.86
N LEU A 30 -2.55 1.87 3.40
CA LEU A 30 -1.22 2.45 3.55
C LEU A 30 -0.63 2.84 2.19
N ARG A 31 -0.76 1.96 1.18
CA ARG A 31 -0.32 2.24 -0.19
C ARG A 31 -1.01 3.48 -0.75
N LYS A 32 -2.34 3.56 -0.69
CA LYS A 32 -3.09 4.73 -1.20
C LYS A 32 -2.66 6.02 -0.50
N ARG A 33 -2.48 5.97 0.82
CA ARG A 33 -1.98 7.11 1.59
C ARG A 33 -0.60 7.55 1.09
N LEU A 34 0.32 6.59 0.93
CA LEU A 34 1.68 6.87 0.49
C LEU A 34 1.74 7.36 -0.97
N GLU A 35 0.87 6.87 -1.86
CA GLU A 35 0.71 7.39 -3.23
C GLU A 35 0.27 8.86 -3.23
N ASN A 36 -0.67 9.23 -2.36
CA ASN A 36 -1.11 10.62 -2.21
C ASN A 36 0.01 11.50 -1.63
N GLU A 37 0.72 11.02 -0.60
CA GLU A 37 1.88 11.72 -0.04
C GLU A 37 2.97 11.91 -1.09
N LEU A 38 3.27 10.89 -1.90
CA LEU A 38 4.25 10.98 -2.99
C LEU A 38 3.86 12.01 -4.04
N ALA A 39 2.58 12.09 -4.41
CA ALA A 39 2.09 13.11 -5.33
C ALA A 39 2.30 14.53 -4.78
N THR A 40 2.08 14.74 -3.47
CA THR A 40 2.38 16.03 -2.82
C THR A 40 3.88 16.32 -2.78
N THR A 41 4.72 15.31 -2.54
CA THR A 41 6.19 15.43 -2.60
C THR A 41 6.64 15.84 -3.99
N TYR A 42 6.07 15.28 -5.06
CA TYR A 42 6.39 15.65 -6.44
C TYR A 42 6.03 17.09 -6.79
N GLN A 43 4.88 17.58 -6.32
CA GLN A 43 4.52 18.98 -6.48
C GLN A 43 5.51 19.91 -5.76
N ALA A 44 5.93 19.54 -4.54
CA ALA A 44 6.92 20.30 -3.78
C ALA A 44 8.28 20.36 -4.48
N ILE A 45 8.77 19.25 -5.04
CA ILE A 45 10.01 19.22 -5.83
C ILE A 45 9.92 20.17 -7.03
N ASN A 46 8.83 20.10 -7.79
CA ASN A 46 8.65 20.91 -9.00
C ASN A 46 8.47 22.42 -8.72
N SER A 47 8.04 22.80 -7.51
CA SER A 47 7.99 24.21 -7.09
C SER A 47 9.36 24.85 -6.87
N ASN A 48 10.47 24.09 -7.00
CA ASN A 48 11.85 24.55 -6.87
C ASN A 48 12.12 25.30 -5.55
N GLY A 49 11.51 24.86 -4.45
CA GLY A 49 11.85 25.38 -3.12
C GLY A 49 13.24 24.94 -2.66
N ASP A 50 13.80 25.64 -1.66
CA ASP A 50 15.13 25.36 -1.10
C ASP A 50 15.30 23.91 -0.60
N ASP A 51 14.18 23.22 -0.33
CA ASP A 51 14.13 21.83 0.13
C ASP A 51 14.00 20.77 -0.98
N ALA A 52 14.08 21.14 -2.27
CA ALA A 52 13.84 20.22 -3.39
C ALA A 52 14.73 18.95 -3.33
N HIS A 53 15.97 19.08 -2.87
CA HIS A 53 16.88 17.95 -2.66
C HIS A 53 16.39 16.98 -1.57
N ILE A 54 15.94 17.52 -0.43
CA ILE A 54 15.43 16.72 0.69
C ILE A 54 14.13 16.03 0.27
N LYS A 55 13.25 16.74 -0.44
CA LYS A 55 12.00 16.18 -0.96
C LYS A 55 12.24 15.11 -2.02
N ALA A 56 13.25 15.28 -2.88
CA ALA A 56 13.64 14.25 -3.83
C ALA A 56 14.18 13.01 -3.13
N GLU A 57 15.03 13.16 -2.11
CA GLU A 57 15.48 12.03 -1.29
C GLU A 57 14.29 11.30 -0.63
N GLN A 58 13.38 12.05 0.00
CA GLN A 58 12.15 11.52 0.57
C GLN A 58 11.35 10.72 -0.46
N SER A 59 11.20 11.25 -1.69
CA SER A 59 10.44 10.59 -2.75
C SER A 59 11.05 9.24 -3.17
N ILE A 60 12.38 9.10 -3.16
CA ILE A 60 13.07 7.83 -3.46
C ILE A 60 12.68 6.77 -2.43
N TYR A 61 12.72 7.11 -1.14
CA TYR A 61 12.31 6.18 -0.08
C TYR A 61 10.82 5.83 -0.17
N GLN A 62 9.97 6.80 -0.50
CA GLN A 62 8.53 6.59 -0.69
C GLN A 62 8.26 5.65 -1.89
N GLU A 63 8.92 5.84 -3.03
CA GLU A 63 8.82 4.95 -4.21
C GLU A 63 9.29 3.53 -3.87
N ASN A 64 10.42 3.38 -3.16
CA ASN A 64 10.91 2.07 -2.72
C ASN A 64 9.92 1.38 -1.79
N THR A 65 9.33 2.13 -0.85
CA THR A 65 8.32 1.60 0.07
C THR A 65 7.05 1.18 -0.67
N LEU A 66 6.59 1.97 -1.66
CA LEU A 66 5.45 1.60 -2.50
C LEU A 66 5.69 0.30 -3.27
N HIS A 67 6.88 0.13 -3.83
CA HIS A 67 7.25 -1.10 -4.52
C HIS A 67 7.19 -2.33 -3.59
N VAL A 68 7.70 -2.18 -2.36
CA VAL A 68 7.62 -3.23 -1.34
C VAL A 68 6.17 -3.52 -0.95
N LEU A 69 5.33 -2.50 -0.76
CA LEU A 69 3.91 -2.67 -0.44
C LEU A 69 3.16 -3.39 -1.58
N GLU A 70 3.51 -3.14 -2.84
CA GLU A 70 2.96 -3.87 -3.97
C GLU A 70 3.34 -5.35 -3.93
N HIS A 71 4.62 -5.66 -3.70
CA HIS A 71 5.08 -7.04 -3.58
C HIS A 71 4.39 -7.76 -2.40
N LEU A 72 4.37 -7.12 -1.24
CA LEU A 72 3.69 -7.64 -0.06
C LEU A 72 2.19 -7.88 -0.32
N THR A 73 1.53 -7.00 -1.08
CA THR A 73 0.13 -7.20 -1.47
C THR A 73 -0.04 -8.47 -2.31
N LYS A 74 0.86 -8.73 -3.27
CA LYS A 74 0.83 -9.95 -4.08
C LYS A 74 1.03 -11.18 -3.20
N ASP A 75 1.99 -11.16 -2.30
CA ASP A 75 2.29 -12.26 -1.38
C ASP A 75 1.13 -12.55 -0.41
N LEU A 76 0.54 -11.53 0.19
CA LEU A 76 -0.62 -11.70 1.08
C LEU A 76 -1.84 -12.25 0.34
N ASN A 77 -2.09 -11.79 -0.90
CA ASN A 77 -3.17 -12.34 -1.71
C ASN A 77 -2.90 -13.79 -2.11
N LEU A 78 -1.64 -14.15 -2.40
CA LEU A 78 -1.25 -15.53 -2.67
C LEU A 78 -1.48 -16.42 -1.45
N LEU A 79 -1.05 -15.98 -0.26
CA LEU A 79 -1.30 -16.69 1.00
C LEU A 79 -2.79 -16.87 1.28
N LYS A 80 -3.60 -15.84 1.02
CA LYS A 80 -5.06 -15.90 1.12
C LYS A 80 -5.66 -16.92 0.16
N ALA A 81 -5.26 -16.89 -1.12
CA ALA A 81 -5.76 -17.81 -2.14
C ALA A 81 -5.34 -19.26 -1.86
N ARG A 82 -4.12 -19.46 -1.37
CA ARG A 82 -3.55 -20.78 -1.06
C ARG A 82 -3.64 -21.15 0.43
N LYS A 83 -4.66 -20.64 1.14
CA LYS A 83 -4.87 -20.94 2.58
C LYS A 83 -4.99 -22.44 2.90
N HIS A 84 -5.34 -23.26 1.92
CA HIS A 84 -5.40 -24.72 2.06
C HIS A 84 -4.02 -25.36 2.23
N LEU A 85 -2.95 -24.73 1.69
CA LEU A 85 -1.56 -25.16 1.85
C LEU A 85 -0.99 -24.85 3.25
N ILE A 86 -1.72 -24.11 4.09
CA ILE A 86 -1.36 -23.90 5.49
C ILE A 86 -1.67 -25.19 6.25
N GLY A 87 -0.67 -26.07 6.31
CA GLY A 87 -0.68 -27.34 7.03
C GLY A 87 0.30 -27.33 8.21
N ARG A 88 0.49 -28.49 8.85
CA ARG A 88 1.43 -28.64 9.98
C ARG A 88 2.89 -28.41 9.59
N GLU A 89 3.20 -28.61 8.31
CA GLU A 89 4.49 -28.27 7.70
C GLU A 89 4.31 -27.10 6.74
N ILE A 90 5.37 -26.30 6.57
CA ILE A 90 5.35 -25.16 5.64
C ILE A 90 5.54 -25.69 4.22
N ASP A 91 4.54 -25.48 3.38
CA ASP A 91 4.63 -25.78 1.96
C ASP A 91 5.67 -24.89 1.26
N ALA A 92 6.51 -25.50 0.42
CA ALA A 92 7.59 -24.82 -0.29
C ALA A 92 7.09 -23.66 -1.18
N GLN A 93 5.85 -23.72 -1.66
CA GLN A 93 5.26 -22.69 -2.52
C GLN A 93 4.86 -21.42 -1.76
N ILE A 94 4.51 -21.53 -0.47
CA ILE A 94 4.10 -20.38 0.35
C ILE A 94 5.25 -19.85 1.23
N LYS A 95 6.32 -20.63 1.37
CA LYS A 95 7.51 -20.27 2.14
C LYS A 95 8.12 -18.91 1.73
N PRO A 96 8.25 -18.55 0.44
CA PRO A 96 8.75 -17.23 0.05
C PRO A 96 7.83 -16.10 0.52
N CYS A 97 6.52 -16.25 0.40
CA CYS A 97 5.56 -15.24 0.85
C CYS A 97 5.62 -15.04 2.38
N ILE A 98 5.78 -16.14 3.13
CA ILE A 98 6.00 -16.08 4.58
C ILE A 98 7.30 -15.32 4.90
N ALA A 99 8.37 -15.56 4.15
CA ALA A 99 9.63 -14.83 4.28
C ALA A 99 9.45 -13.32 4.12
N THR A 100 8.73 -12.90 3.07
CA THR A 100 8.40 -11.50 2.82
C THR A 100 7.63 -10.90 3.99
N VAL A 101 6.60 -11.59 4.47
CA VAL A 101 5.78 -11.12 5.61
C VAL A 101 6.62 -10.94 6.86
N PHE A 102 7.51 -11.88 7.18
CA PHE A 102 8.43 -11.76 8.32
C PHE A 102 9.31 -10.52 8.22
N HIS A 103 9.92 -10.32 7.05
CA HIS A 103 10.82 -9.19 6.83
C HIS A 103 10.11 -7.83 6.90
N CYS A 104 8.88 -7.78 6.36
CA CYS A 104 8.06 -6.58 6.35
C CYS A 104 7.48 -6.24 7.73
N ALA A 105 7.15 -7.24 8.56
CA ALA A 105 6.54 -7.03 9.88
C ALA A 105 7.42 -6.23 10.86
N GLU A 106 8.75 -6.33 10.70
CA GLU A 106 9.71 -5.63 11.54
C GLU A 106 9.95 -4.18 11.08
N ARG A 107 9.67 -3.85 9.81
CA ARG A 107 10.06 -2.58 9.19
C ARG A 107 8.88 -1.69 8.80
N LEU A 108 7.73 -2.28 8.49
CA LEU A 108 6.53 -1.55 8.15
C LEU A 108 5.65 -1.37 9.38
N ASP A 109 5.00 -0.22 9.47
CA ASP A 109 4.01 0.08 10.52
C ASP A 109 2.65 -0.54 10.19
N VAL A 110 2.61 -1.88 10.15
CA VAL A 110 1.41 -2.69 9.91
C VAL A 110 1.27 -3.70 11.05
N PRO A 111 0.47 -3.39 12.09
CA PRO A 111 0.40 -4.23 13.29
C PRO A 111 -0.09 -5.64 12.99
N GLU A 112 -0.97 -5.80 12.00
CA GLU A 112 -1.50 -7.10 11.59
C GLU A 112 -0.40 -8.05 11.09
N LEU A 113 0.68 -7.54 10.47
CA LEU A 113 1.83 -8.38 10.07
C LEU A 113 2.56 -8.96 11.28
N ARG A 114 2.67 -8.21 12.38
CA ARG A 114 3.32 -8.69 13.61
C ARG A 114 2.52 -9.80 14.28
N VAL A 115 1.18 -9.69 14.23
CA VAL A 115 0.28 -10.76 14.69
C VAL A 115 0.47 -12.00 13.83
N ILE A 116 0.47 -11.84 12.49
CA ILE A 116 0.71 -12.95 11.55
C ILE A 116 2.04 -13.67 11.88
N VAL A 117 3.14 -12.92 12.05
CA VAL A 117 4.45 -13.48 12.40
C VAL A 117 4.39 -14.23 13.73
N THR A 118 3.69 -13.68 14.72
CA THR A 118 3.53 -14.31 16.04
C THR A 118 2.80 -15.65 15.91
N VAL A 119 1.68 -15.69 15.18
CA VAL A 119 0.91 -16.91 14.94
C VAL A 119 1.73 -17.93 14.15
N LEU A 120 2.46 -17.51 13.12
CA LEU A 120 3.35 -18.39 12.34
C LEU A 120 4.46 -19.00 13.21
N ARG A 121 5.07 -18.24 14.12
CA ARG A 121 6.06 -18.77 15.09
C ARG A 121 5.44 -19.75 16.08
N GLN A 122 4.17 -19.56 16.46
CA GLN A 122 3.46 -20.53 17.30
C GLN A 122 3.14 -21.83 16.55
N MET A 123 2.87 -21.75 15.25
CA MET A 123 2.53 -22.92 14.41
C MET A 123 3.76 -23.73 14.00
N TYR A 124 4.85 -23.07 13.60
CA TYR A 124 6.00 -23.71 12.95
C TYR A 124 7.30 -23.66 13.78
N GLY A 125 7.28 -23.01 14.94
CA GLY A 125 8.43 -22.89 15.83
C GLY A 125 9.03 -21.48 15.87
N LYS A 126 9.67 -21.15 17.00
CA LYS A 126 10.22 -19.82 17.30
C LYS A 126 11.43 -19.45 16.44
N ASP A 127 12.15 -20.45 15.93
CA ASP A 127 13.38 -20.29 15.16
C ASP A 127 13.15 -20.15 13.66
N LEU A 128 11.88 -20.06 13.23
CA LEU A 128 11.54 -19.81 11.84
C LEU A 128 12.07 -18.43 11.42
N LYS A 129 13.16 -18.43 10.65
CA LYS A 129 13.76 -17.25 10.02
C LYS A 129 13.89 -17.49 8.52
N PRO A 130 12.79 -17.38 7.77
CA PRO A 130 12.84 -17.54 6.33
C PRO A 130 13.50 -16.30 5.71
N LEU A 131 14.45 -16.51 4.79
CA LEU A 131 15.13 -15.41 4.12
C LEU A 131 14.23 -14.86 3.01
N PRO A 132 13.89 -13.56 3.02
CA PRO A 132 13.12 -12.94 1.95
C PRO A 132 13.98 -12.74 0.70
N ASP A 133 13.35 -12.33 -0.39
CA ASP A 133 14.05 -11.97 -1.61
C ASP A 133 15.02 -10.79 -1.39
N SER A 134 16.19 -10.91 -2.01
CA SER A 134 17.30 -9.95 -1.91
C SER A 134 16.91 -8.55 -2.39
N GLU A 135 16.03 -8.43 -3.38
CA GLU A 135 15.57 -7.13 -3.88
C GLU A 135 14.76 -6.38 -2.81
N LEU A 136 13.88 -7.10 -2.09
CA LEU A 136 13.08 -6.53 -1.00
C LEU A 136 13.96 -6.07 0.17
N ILE A 137 14.99 -6.85 0.51
CA ILE A 137 15.95 -6.50 1.56
C ILE A 137 16.61 -5.15 1.23
N ASN A 138 17.04 -4.97 -0.02
CA ASN A 138 17.74 -3.76 -0.44
C ASN A 138 16.83 -2.53 -0.46
N LYS A 139 15.55 -2.69 -0.78
CA LYS A 139 14.57 -1.58 -0.80
C LYS A 139 14.09 -1.18 0.60
N LEU A 140 14.01 -2.12 1.53
CA LEU A 140 13.58 -1.89 2.92
C LEU A 140 14.72 -1.55 3.90
N ASN A 141 15.98 -1.76 3.53
CA ASN A 141 17.16 -1.26 4.24
C ASN A 141 17.92 -0.29 3.33
N PRO A 142 17.31 0.84 2.94
CA PRO A 142 17.88 1.68 1.92
C PRO A 142 19.15 2.35 2.46
N ARG A 143 20.22 2.27 1.67
CA ARG A 143 21.35 3.18 1.86
C ARG A 143 20.91 4.62 1.57
N PRO A 144 21.57 5.63 2.13
CA PRO A 144 21.37 7.01 1.71
C PRO A 144 21.52 7.15 0.19
N PRO A 145 20.57 7.79 -0.50
CA PRO A 145 20.68 8.14 -1.90
C PRO A 145 21.89 9.03 -2.13
N THR A 146 22.63 8.74 -3.19
CA THR A 146 23.75 9.57 -3.62
C THR A 146 23.23 10.84 -4.30
N THR A 147 24.01 11.92 -4.25
CA THR A 147 23.71 13.18 -4.96
C THR A 147 23.29 13.00 -6.42
N PRO A 148 23.95 12.16 -7.27
CA PRO A 148 23.49 11.92 -8.63
C PRO A 148 22.12 11.22 -8.71
N GLU A 149 21.78 10.33 -7.77
CA GLU A 149 20.45 9.70 -7.72
C GLU A 149 19.37 10.74 -7.40
N ILE A 150 19.65 11.64 -6.46
CA ILE A 150 18.75 12.75 -6.10
C ILE A 150 18.53 13.68 -7.31
N LYS A 151 19.60 14.07 -8.01
CA LYS A 151 19.49 14.91 -9.22
C LYS A 151 18.64 14.23 -10.30
N ARG A 152 18.91 12.95 -10.60
CA ARG A 152 18.11 12.17 -11.55
C ARG A 152 16.63 12.10 -11.14
N GLN A 153 16.35 12.00 -9.85
CA GLN A 153 14.99 11.98 -9.34
C GLN A 153 14.29 13.33 -9.54
N ILE A 154 14.97 14.44 -9.28
CA ILE A 154 14.44 15.79 -9.54
C ILE A 154 14.13 15.94 -11.04
N ASP A 155 15.05 15.55 -11.91
CA ASP A 155 14.85 15.61 -13.36
C ASP A 155 13.67 14.74 -13.82
N LYS A 156 13.57 13.50 -13.30
CA LYS A 156 12.45 12.58 -13.54
C LYS A 156 11.12 13.21 -13.15
N VAL A 157 11.03 13.79 -11.95
CA VAL A 157 9.79 14.43 -11.45
C VAL A 157 9.41 15.62 -12.33
N ASN A 158 10.37 16.48 -12.67
CA ASN A 158 10.14 17.63 -13.54
C ASN A 158 9.66 17.22 -14.94
N GLN A 159 10.18 16.13 -15.50
CA GLN A 159 9.70 15.58 -16.77
C GLN A 159 8.28 15.02 -16.67
N LEU A 160 7.96 14.30 -15.60
CA LEU A 160 6.62 13.74 -15.35
C LEU A 160 5.55 14.83 -15.23
N VAL A 161 5.86 15.92 -14.52
CA VAL A 161 4.95 17.07 -14.39
C VAL A 161 4.77 17.78 -15.74
N ARG A 162 5.84 17.99 -16.51
CA ARG A 162 5.74 18.61 -17.86
C ARG A 162 4.88 17.76 -18.81
N SER A 163 5.02 16.44 -18.77
CA SER A 163 4.29 15.50 -19.62
C SER A 163 2.79 15.45 -19.30
N SER A 164 2.43 15.62 -18.02
CA SER A 164 1.03 15.66 -17.57
C SER A 164 0.33 17.00 -17.82
N VAL A 165 1.08 18.09 -18.01
CA VAL A 165 0.54 19.38 -18.48
C VAL A 165 0.29 19.37 -20.00
N SER A 166 1.09 18.64 -20.77
CA SER A 166 0.99 18.55 -22.24
C SER A 166 -0.25 17.78 -22.75
N THR A 167 -0.91 16.98 -21.89
CA THR A 167 -2.07 16.14 -22.25
C THR A 167 -3.42 16.72 -21.82
N ARG A 168 -3.52 18.03 -21.53
CA ARG A 168 -4.83 18.67 -21.45
C ARG A 168 -5.32 19.01 -22.87
N PRO A 169 -6.30 18.30 -23.46
CA PRO A 169 -7.09 18.94 -24.50
C PRO A 169 -7.73 20.18 -23.86
N ALA A 170 -7.75 21.28 -24.61
CA ALA A 170 -8.44 22.48 -24.22
C ALA A 170 -9.89 22.12 -23.85
N ILE A 171 -10.19 22.08 -22.55
CA ILE A 171 -11.57 22.04 -22.09
C ILE A 171 -12.09 23.44 -22.36
N GLU A 172 -12.73 23.60 -23.51
CA GLU A 172 -13.68 24.68 -23.73
C GLU A 172 -14.63 24.75 -22.55
N LYS A 173 -14.83 25.97 -22.06
CA LYS A 173 -15.71 26.30 -20.95
C LYS A 173 -17.12 25.74 -21.19
N ILE A 174 -17.41 24.58 -20.62
CA ILE A 174 -18.80 24.12 -20.48
C ILE A 174 -19.42 24.87 -19.30
N THR A 175 -20.03 26.01 -19.60
CA THR A 175 -21.05 26.64 -18.77
C THR A 175 -22.27 25.71 -18.63
N THR A 176 -22.29 24.84 -17.62
CA THR A 176 -23.50 24.04 -17.28
C THR A 176 -23.88 24.04 -15.81
N SER A 177 -23.19 24.79 -14.94
CA SER A 177 -23.54 24.85 -13.51
C SER A 177 -24.70 25.80 -13.18
N THR A 178 -25.12 26.67 -14.13
CA THR A 178 -26.22 27.62 -13.93
C THR A 178 -27.59 26.99 -14.11
N ASN A 179 -27.79 26.08 -15.07
CA ASN A 179 -29.13 25.51 -15.36
C ASN A 179 -29.69 24.61 -14.26
N LYS A 180 -28.83 23.88 -13.54
CA LYS A 180 -29.31 22.95 -12.50
C LYS A 180 -29.82 23.65 -11.24
N ARG A 181 -29.40 24.90 -10.98
CA ARG A 181 -29.91 25.69 -9.85
C ARG A 181 -31.27 26.31 -10.18
N THR A 182 -31.44 26.84 -11.39
CA THR A 182 -32.73 27.38 -11.85
C THR A 182 -33.81 26.32 -11.94
N GLU A 183 -33.50 25.11 -12.43
CA GLU A 183 -34.48 24.01 -12.45
C GLU A 183 -34.92 23.56 -11.04
N LEU A 184 -34.01 23.62 -10.08
CA LEU A 184 -34.28 23.22 -8.69
C LEU A 184 -35.14 24.27 -7.98
N ASP A 185 -34.87 25.56 -8.23
CA ASP A 185 -35.67 26.66 -7.69
C ASP A 185 -37.09 26.68 -8.28
N ASP A 186 -37.24 26.43 -9.59
CA ASP A 186 -38.56 26.31 -10.26
C ASP A 186 -39.39 25.14 -9.70
N LEU A 187 -38.75 23.99 -9.43
CA LEU A 187 -39.42 22.85 -8.81
C LEU A 187 -39.91 23.15 -7.39
N LEU A 188 -39.09 23.85 -6.59
CA LEU A 188 -39.45 24.23 -5.23
C LEU A 188 -40.60 25.25 -5.20
N GLU A 189 -40.63 26.19 -6.15
CA GLU A 189 -41.71 27.16 -6.25
C GLU A 189 -43.03 26.51 -6.68
N ARG A 190 -42.96 25.53 -7.60
CA ARG A 190 -44.14 24.76 -8.04
C ARG A 190 -44.73 23.90 -6.91
N ILE A 191 -43.89 23.32 -6.05
CA ILE A 191 -44.34 22.58 -4.87
C ILE A 191 -45.02 23.50 -3.85
N ARG A 192 -44.54 24.74 -3.66
CA ARG A 192 -45.19 25.71 -2.76
C ARG A 192 -46.60 26.07 -3.23
N ARG A 193 -46.78 26.33 -4.53
CA ARG A 193 -48.09 26.68 -5.11
C ARG A 193 -49.13 25.55 -5.04
N LEU A 194 -48.69 24.30 -4.98
CA LEU A 194 -49.58 23.14 -4.83
C LEU A 194 -49.99 22.88 -3.37
N ARG A 195 -49.35 23.54 -2.41
CA ARG A 195 -49.63 23.41 -0.96
C ARG A 195 -50.41 24.59 -0.38
N SER A 196 -50.63 25.65 -1.15
CA SER A 196 -51.51 26.79 -0.85
C SER A 196 -52.85 26.62 -1.54
#